data_AF-A0A8R7UUJ0-F1
#
_entry.id   AF-A0A8R7UUJ0-F1
#
_cell.length_a   1.000
_cell.length_b   1.000
_cell.length_c   1.000
_cell.angle_alpha   90.00
_cell.angle_beta   90.00
_cell.angle_gamma   90.00
#
_symmetry.space_group_name_H-M   'P 1'
#
loop_
_entity.id
_entity.type
_entity.pdbx_description
1 polymer ?
#
loop_
_entity_poly.entity_id
_entity_poly.type
_entity_poly.pdbx_seq_one_letter_code
_entity_poly.pdbx_strand_id
1 'polypeptide(L)'
;MAGLQGFCFATIPDGLPSSDDDVTQDILALCKATTETCLGPFCDLLARLNDPTTGHPPITCVISDIVTGFSMEAANELALPYVQLWTAGAISYLEYCHYRLHI
;
A
#
# COMPACT_ATOMS: atom_id res chain seq x y z
N MET A 1 -16.86 2.91 11.53
CA MET A 1 -17.24 1.50 11.27
C MET A 1 -16.50 0.64 12.27
N ALA A 2 -17.19 -0.05 13.18
CA ALA A 2 -16.52 -1.04 14.03
C ALA A 2 -16.18 -2.25 13.15
N GLY A 3 -14.89 -2.57 13.00
CA GLY A 3 -14.41 -3.67 12.18
C GLY A 3 -14.87 -5.04 12.68
N LEU A 4 -14.89 -6.03 11.78
CA LEU A 4 -15.09 -7.43 12.14
C LEU A 4 -13.98 -7.90 13.09
N GLN A 5 -14.25 -8.86 13.98
CA GLN A 5 -13.21 -9.46 14.82
C GLN A 5 -12.06 -9.99 13.94
N GLY A 6 -10.83 -9.52 14.18
CA GLY A 6 -9.66 -9.84 13.36
C GLY A 6 -9.42 -8.91 12.17
N PHE A 7 -10.22 -7.87 11.99
CA PHE A 7 -10.04 -6.86 10.95
C PHE A 7 -9.94 -5.44 11.57
N CYS A 8 -8.80 -4.79 11.35
CA CYS A 8 -8.52 -3.44 11.84
C CYS A 8 -8.25 -2.50 10.68
N PHE A 9 -8.72 -1.27 10.78
CA PHE A 9 -8.37 -0.20 9.86
C PHE A 9 -7.23 0.63 10.45
N ALA A 10 -6.27 1.01 9.60
CA ALA A 10 -5.22 1.96 9.92
C ALA A 10 -5.06 2.93 8.76
N THR A 11 -4.65 4.15 9.06
CA THR A 11 -4.39 5.20 8.08
C THR A 11 -2.91 5.57 8.09
N ILE A 12 -2.37 5.88 6.91
CA ILE A 12 -1.06 6.52 6.74
C ILE A 12 -1.27 7.84 5.98
N PRO A 13 -0.43 8.87 6.20
CA PRO A 13 -0.48 10.10 5.42
C PRO A 13 -0.13 9.84 3.95
N ASP A 14 -0.82 10.52 3.04
CA ASP A 14 -0.64 10.42 1.58
C ASP A 14 0.44 11.37 1.02
N GLY A 15 0.97 12.26 1.86
CA GLY A 15 2.00 13.25 1.50
C GLY A 15 1.46 14.51 0.82
N LEU A 16 0.15 14.63 0.62
CA LEU A 16 -0.46 15.81 0.02
C LEU A 16 -0.77 16.89 1.09
N PRO A 17 -0.80 18.18 0.71
CA PRO A 17 -1.37 19.21 1.56
C PRO A 17 -2.87 18.97 1.73
N SER A 18 -3.44 19.48 2.83
CA SER A 18 -4.89 19.42 3.05
C SER A 18 -5.65 20.06 1.88
N SER A 19 -6.53 19.30 1.24
CA SER A 19 -7.42 19.78 0.19
C SER A 19 -8.85 19.94 0.73
N ASP A 20 -9.70 20.67 0.00
CA ASP A 20 -11.14 20.71 0.27
C ASP A 20 -11.76 19.34 -0.04
N ASP A 21 -12.65 18.85 0.84
CA ASP A 21 -13.11 17.45 0.84
C ASP A 21 -14.03 17.08 -0.36
N ASP A 22 -14.52 18.07 -1.12
CA ASP A 22 -15.50 17.91 -2.21
C ASP A 22 -14.90 18.07 -3.62
N VAL A 23 -13.59 17.83 -3.78
CA VAL A 23 -12.91 17.94 -5.08
C VAL A 23 -12.16 16.67 -5.42
N THR A 24 -12.26 16.23 -6.68
CA THR A 24 -11.38 15.17 -7.20
C THR A 24 -9.93 15.64 -7.13
N GLN A 25 -9.15 15.01 -6.25
CA GLN A 25 -7.72 15.29 -6.13
C GLN A 25 -7.02 15.02 -7.46
N ASP A 26 -5.95 15.78 -7.74
CA ASP A 26 -5.09 15.51 -8.89
C ASP A 26 -4.47 14.11 -8.72
N ILE A 27 -4.96 13.17 -9.53
CA ILE A 27 -4.54 11.77 -9.50
C ILE A 27 -3.05 11.64 -9.78
N LEU A 28 -2.47 12.48 -10.65
CA LEU A 28 -1.03 12.42 -10.94
C LEU A 28 -0.23 12.92 -9.74
N ALA A 29 -0.67 13.99 -9.09
CA ALA A 29 -0.05 14.49 -7.86
C ALA A 29 -0.14 13.45 -6.73
N LEU A 30 -1.28 12.79 -6.56
CA LEU A 30 -1.48 11.74 -5.57
C LEU A 30 -0.60 10.52 -5.84
N CYS A 31 -0.55 10.03 -7.08
CA CYS A 31 0.32 8.91 -7.45
C CYS A 31 1.80 9.25 -7.19
N LYS A 32 2.22 10.48 -7.52
CA LYS A 32 3.58 10.93 -7.25
C LYS A 32 3.86 11.01 -5.75
N ALA A 33 3.00 11.69 -4.99
CA ALA A 33 3.16 11.87 -3.55
C ALA A 33 3.23 10.52 -2.84
N THR A 34 2.27 9.63 -3.10
CA THR A 34 2.25 8.29 -2.47
C THR A 34 3.47 7.46 -2.81
N THR A 35 3.99 7.56 -4.04
CA THR A 35 5.25 6.88 -4.43
C THR A 35 6.46 7.43 -3.67
N GLU A 36 6.52 8.74 -3.44
CA GLU A 36 7.67 9.42 -2.82
C GLU A 36 7.63 9.42 -1.30
N THR A 37 6.44 9.37 -0.68
CA THR A 37 6.29 9.66 0.76
C THR A 37 5.67 8.53 1.59
N CYS A 38 4.98 7.55 1.00
CA CYS A 38 4.27 6.54 1.80
C CYS A 38 5.15 5.43 2.35
N LEU A 39 6.38 5.24 1.83
CA LEU A 39 7.27 4.15 2.29
C LEU A 39 7.54 4.22 3.79
N GLY A 40 8.06 5.35 4.28
CA GLY A 40 8.38 5.53 5.70
C GLY A 40 7.17 5.33 6.63
N PRO A 41 6.06 6.05 6.44
CA PRO A 41 4.85 5.87 7.23
C PRO A 41 4.28 4.44 7.18
N PHE A 42 4.43 3.73 6.06
CA PHE A 42 4.00 2.34 5.94
C PHE A 42 4.94 1.39 6.72
N CYS A 43 6.26 1.58 6.65
CA CYS A 43 7.21 0.85 7.48
C CYS A 43 6.95 1.06 8.98
N ASP A 44 6.67 2.30 9.40
CA ASP A 44 6.32 2.63 10.79
C ASP A 44 5.03 1.91 11.23
N LEU A 45 4.03 1.85 10.35
CA LEU A 45 2.80 1.10 10.61
C LEU A 45 3.08 -0.39 10.79
N LEU A 46 3.87 -1.01 9.90
CA LEU A 46 4.23 -2.42 9.99
C LEU A 46 5.02 -2.72 11.26
N ALA A 47 5.98 -1.86 11.63
CA ALA A 47 6.76 -1.99 12.86
C ALA A 47 5.87 -1.94 14.10
N ARG A 48 4.92 -0.99 14.15
CA ARG A 48 3.95 -0.88 15.25
C ARG A 48 3.04 -2.10 15.33
N LEU A 49 2.52 -2.58 14.19
CA LEU A 49 1.65 -3.75 14.15
C LEU A 49 2.38 -5.05 14.53
N ASN A 50 3.69 -5.13 14.30
CA ASN A 50 4.52 -6.27 14.65
C ASN A 50 5.07 -6.19 16.10
N ASP A 51 4.81 -5.11 16.83
CA ASP A 51 5.25 -4.95 18.22
C ASP A 51 4.47 -5.93 19.13
N PRO A 52 5.17 -6.84 19.86
CA PRO A 52 4.53 -7.82 20.74
C PRO A 52 3.65 -7.21 21.84
N THR A 53 3.87 -5.93 22.19
CA THR A 53 3.09 -5.22 23.21
C THR A 53 1.69 -4.84 22.74
N THR A 54 1.42 -4.86 21.43
CA THR A 54 0.09 -4.55 20.88
C THR A 54 -0.94 -5.67 21.09
N GLY A 55 -0.48 -6.88 21.44
CA GLY A 55 -1.35 -8.06 21.56
C GLY A 55 -1.83 -8.62 20.22
N HIS A 56 -1.33 -8.09 19.09
CA HIS A 56 -1.57 -8.64 17.77
C HIS A 56 -0.57 -9.77 17.46
N PRO A 57 -0.97 -10.80 16.68
CA PRO A 57 0.00 -11.73 16.14
C PRO A 57 0.96 -11.00 15.19
N PRO A 58 2.22 -11.46 15.09
CA PRO A 58 3.19 -10.88 14.18
C PRO A 58 2.70 -10.94 12.73
N ILE A 59 3.14 -9.99 11.92
CA ILE A 59 2.81 -9.92 10.50
C ILE A 59 3.46 -11.10 9.77
N THR A 60 2.69 -11.79 8.96
CA THR A 60 3.16 -12.96 8.21
C THR A 60 3.17 -12.76 6.69
N CYS A 61 2.48 -11.74 6.19
CA CYS A 61 2.39 -11.42 4.76
C CYS A 61 1.85 -10.00 4.58
N VAL A 62 2.29 -9.34 3.51
CA VAL A 62 1.71 -8.08 3.02
C VAL A 62 1.01 -8.37 1.69
N ILE A 63 -0.25 -7.93 1.57
CA ILE A 63 -1.03 -8.01 0.34
C ILE A 63 -1.42 -6.59 -0.03
N SER A 64 -1.12 -6.16 -1.26
CA SER A 64 -1.41 -4.79 -1.68
C SER A 64 -1.55 -4.66 -3.20
N ASP A 65 -2.18 -3.57 -3.64
CA ASP A 65 -2.42 -3.29 -5.04
C ASP A 65 -1.11 -2.95 -5.79
N ILE A 66 -1.04 -3.28 -7.08
CA ILE A 66 0.09 -2.98 -7.96
C ILE A 66 0.49 -1.50 -7.97
N VAL A 67 -0.43 -0.57 -7.74
CA VAL A 67 -0.13 0.87 -7.70
C VAL A 67 0.61 1.29 -6.43
N THR A 68 0.57 0.48 -5.38
CA THR A 68 1.20 0.77 -4.08
C THR A 68 2.64 0.22 -4.00
N GLY A 69 3.48 0.56 -4.98
CA GLY A 69 4.84 0.02 -5.11
C GLY A 69 5.70 0.12 -3.83
N PHE A 70 5.53 1.20 -3.05
CA PHE A 70 6.20 1.40 -1.75
C PHE A 70 5.94 0.25 -0.75
N SER A 71 4.80 -0.43 -0.83
CA SER A 71 4.47 -1.52 0.08
C SER A 71 5.26 -2.79 -0.19
N MET A 72 5.66 -3.01 -1.45
CA MET A 72 6.56 -4.11 -1.83
C MET A 72 7.97 -3.85 -1.28
N GLU A 73 8.44 -2.61 -1.38
CA GLU A 73 9.74 -2.20 -0.84
C GLU A 73 9.77 -2.38 0.69
N ALA A 74 8.74 -1.90 1.40
CA ALA A 74 8.61 -2.11 2.84
C ALA A 74 8.59 -3.59 3.25
N ALA A 75 7.86 -4.43 2.51
CA ALA A 75 7.83 -5.87 2.77
C ALA A 75 9.22 -6.51 2.59
N ASN A 76 9.98 -6.09 1.57
CA ASN A 76 11.34 -6.54 1.34
C ASN A 76 12.29 -6.10 2.48
N GLU A 77 12.21 -4.85 2.94
CA GLU A 77 13.01 -4.34 4.07
C GLU A 77 12.79 -5.15 5.36
N LEU A 78 11.56 -5.59 5.58
CA LEU A 78 11.16 -6.37 6.75
C LEU A 78 11.24 -7.89 6.53
N ALA A 79 11.74 -8.34 5.38
CA ALA A 79 11.82 -9.76 4.99
C ALA A 79 10.47 -10.49 5.11
N LEU A 80 9.37 -9.81 4.78
CA LEU A 80 8.01 -10.35 4.80
C LEU A 80 7.62 -10.92 3.43
N PRO A 81 6.88 -12.04 3.39
CA PRO A 81 6.19 -12.47 2.18
C PRO A 81 5.28 -11.35 1.62
N TYR A 82 5.24 -11.23 0.29
CA TYR A 82 4.48 -10.21 -0.40
C TYR A 82 3.63 -10.79 -1.52
N VAL A 83 2.37 -10.37 -1.61
CA VAL A 83 1.44 -10.72 -2.69
C VAL A 83 0.94 -9.43 -3.33
N GLN A 84 1.21 -9.28 -4.63
CA GLN A 84 0.70 -8.17 -5.42
C GLN A 84 -0.69 -8.49 -5.97
N LEU A 85 -1.63 -7.56 -5.79
CA LEU A 85 -2.99 -7.64 -6.28
C LEU A 85 -3.16 -6.78 -7.53
N TRP A 86 -3.70 -7.37 -8.60
CA TRP A 86 -4.20 -6.65 -9.76
C TRP A 86 -5.71 -6.54 -9.66
N THR A 87 -6.21 -5.33 -9.40
CA THR A 87 -7.64 -5.08 -9.21
C THR A 87 -8.42 -4.89 -10.52
N ALA A 88 -7.72 -4.69 -11.64
CA ALA A 88 -8.34 -4.59 -12.97
C ALA A 88 -8.54 -5.97 -13.62
N GLY A 89 -8.96 -6.00 -14.90
CA GLY A 89 -9.25 -7.24 -15.61
C GLY A 89 -7.99 -8.07 -15.94
N ALA A 90 -8.14 -9.39 -16.04
CA ALA A 90 -7.04 -10.29 -16.41
C ALA A 90 -6.41 -9.93 -17.77
N ILE A 91 -7.21 -9.45 -18.73
CA ILE A 91 -6.72 -9.02 -20.05
C ILE A 91 -5.81 -7.80 -19.93
N SER A 92 -6.18 -6.80 -19.11
CA SER A 92 -5.35 -5.61 -18.92
C SER A 92 -4.05 -5.93 -18.17
N TYR A 93 -4.03 -6.96 -17.31
CA TYR A 93 -2.79 -7.46 -16.71
C TYR A 93 -1.83 -8.01 -17.78
N LEU A 94 -2.34 -8.83 -18.71
CA LEU A 94 -1.53 -9.36 -19.81
C LEU A 94 -0.95 -8.22 -20.66
N GLU A 95 -1.78 -7.24 -21.02
CA GLU A 95 -1.33 -6.05 -21.75
C GLU A 95 -0.23 -5.28 -20.99
N TYR A 96 -0.39 -5.07 -19.68
CA TYR A 96 0.61 -4.44 -18.82
C TYR A 96 1.95 -5.19 -18.83
N CYS A 97 1.92 -6.52 -18.70
CA CYS A 97 3.11 -7.37 -18.74
C CYS A 97 3.81 -7.31 -20.11
N HIS A 98 3.03 -7.29 -21.20
CA HIS A 98 3.59 -7.23 -22.55
C HIS A 98 4.16 -5.85 -22.90
N TYR A 99 3.55 -4.77 -22.42
CA TYR A 99 4.06 -3.41 -22.62
C TYR A 99 5.49 -3.25 -22.04
N ARG A 100 5.74 -3.84 -20.86
CA ARG A 100 7.06 -3.81 -20.21
C ARG A 100 8.16 -4.57 -20.96
N LEU A 101 7.82 -5.49 -21.88
CA LEU A 101 8.79 -6.29 -22.63
C LEU A 101 9.22 -5.64 -23.97
N HIS A 102 8.68 -4.47 -24.30
CA HIS A 102 8.94 -3.76 -25.56
C HIS A 102 9.66 -2.41 -25.39
N ILE A 103 10.33 -2.20 -24.24
CA ILE A 103 11.20 -1.04 -23.98
C ILE A 103 12.60 -1.52 -23.61
#